data_AF-A0A258KU48-F1
#
_entry.id   AF-A0A258KU48-F1
#
_cell.length_a   1.000
_cell.length_b   1.000
_cell.length_c   1.000
_cell.angle_alpha   90.00
_cell.angle_beta   90.00
_cell.angle_gamma   90.00
#
_symmetry.space_group_name_H-M   'P 1'
#
loop_
_entity.id
_entity.type
_entity.pdbx_description
1 polymer ?
#
loop_
_entity_poly.entity_id
_entity_poly.type
_entity_poly.pdbx_seq_one_letter_code
_entity_poly.pdbx_strand_id
1 'polypeptide(L)' 'MKTENLIQTKTFAFAIRIVNTSKFLKNEKHEFTLSQQMLRSGTFIGANVEEGIGAQSKADFISKFSIAYKEARETS' A
#
# COMPACT_ATOMS: atom_id res chain seq x y z
N MET A 1 -3.11 25.11 -9.24
CA MET A 1 -2.60 24.10 -8.29
C MET A 1 -3.19 22.76 -8.68
N LYS A 2 -2.37 21.73 -8.95
CA LYS A 2 -2.89 20.35 -9.04
C LYS A 2 -3.52 20.04 -7.69
N THR A 3 -4.80 19.69 -7.67
CA THR A 3 -5.47 19.22 -6.45
C THR A 3 -4.75 17.96 -6.01
N GLU A 4 -4.12 18.01 -4.83
CA GLU A 4 -3.37 16.88 -4.30
C GLU A 4 -4.35 15.74 -3.97
N ASN A 5 -4.11 14.54 -4.50
CA ASN A 5 -4.91 13.37 -4.14
C ASN A 5 -4.46 12.88 -2.77
N LEU A 6 -5.26 13.19 -1.75
CA LEU A 6 -4.96 12.86 -0.35
C LEU A 6 -4.68 11.37 -0.12
N ILE A 7 -5.42 10.49 -0.78
CA ILE A 7 -5.24 9.03 -0.62
C ILE A 7 -3.90 8.62 -1.22
N GLN A 8 -3.60 9.07 -2.44
CA GLN A 8 -2.32 8.82 -3.11
C GLN A 8 -1.12 9.22 -2.24
N THR A 9 -1.11 10.46 -1.74
CA THR A 9 -0.03 10.97 -0.87
C THR A 9 0.11 10.11 0.40
N LYS A 10 -1.01 9.79 1.05
CA LYS A 10 -1.00 8.99 2.29
C LYS A 10 -0.51 7.57 2.06
N THR A 11 -0.95 6.91 1.00
CA THR A 11 -0.57 5.53 0.72
C THR A 11 0.88 5.42 0.27
N PHE A 12 1.40 6.42 -0.44
CA PHE A 12 2.83 6.49 -0.76
C PHE A 12 3.70 6.66 0.50
N ALA A 13 3.34 7.60 1.38
CA ALA A 13 4.03 7.77 2.66
C ALA A 13 3.94 6.52 3.53
N PHE A 14 2.80 5.83 3.53
CA PHE A 14 2.62 4.56 4.23
C PHE A 14 3.50 3.44 3.67
N ALA A 15 3.62 3.31 2.35
CA ALA A 15 4.51 2.34 1.72
C ALA A 15 5.97 2.52 2.14
N ILE A 16 6.46 3.77 2.21
CA ILE A 16 7.81 4.08 2.73
C ILE A 16 7.97 3.59 4.18
N ARG A 17 6.96 3.84 5.03
CA ARG A 17 6.98 3.37 6.42
C ARG A 17 7.04 1.85 6.49
N ILE A 18 6.24 1.15 5.71
CA ILE A 18 6.22 -0.32 5.66
C ILE A 18 7.58 -0.89 5.23
N VAL A 19 8.22 -0.29 4.23
CA VAL A 19 9.57 -0.69 3.79
C VAL A 19 10.57 -0.54 4.94
N ASN A 20 10.53 0.58 5.66
CA ASN A 20 11.43 0.82 6.78
C ASN A 20 11.15 -0.12 7.96
N THR A 21 9.88 -0.40 8.28
CA THR A 21 9.50 -1.39 9.29
C THR A 21 9.98 -2.79 8.91
N SER A 22 9.82 -3.20 7.65
CA SER A 22 10.29 -4.51 7.18
C SER A 22 11.81 -4.63 7.30
N LYS A 23 12.57 -3.58 6.96
CA LYS A 23 14.03 -3.53 7.17
C LYS A 23 14.40 -3.68 8.64
N PHE A 24 13.73 -2.96 9.54
CA PHE A 24 13.95 -3.05 10.97
C PHE A 24 13.68 -4.48 11.50
N LEU A 25 12.54 -5.07 11.13
CA LEU A 25 12.19 -6.42 11.56
C LEU A 25 13.19 -7.48 11.07
N LYS A 26 13.65 -7.36 9.82
CA LYS A 26 14.62 -8.30 9.25
C LYS A 26 16.02 -8.14 9.83
N ASN A 27 16.49 -6.90 10.01
CA ASN A 27 17.86 -6.62 10.42
C ASN A 27 18.07 -6.69 11.93
N GLU A 28 17.12 -6.16 12.71
CA GLU A 28 17.26 -6.03 14.17
C GLU A 28 16.54 -7.14 14.94
N LYS A 29 15.45 -7.67 14.37
CA LYS A 29 14.63 -8.71 15.02
C LYS A 29 14.78 -10.09 14.39
N HIS A 30 15.48 -10.18 13.26
CA HIS A 30 15.64 -11.40 12.48
C HIS A 30 14.29 -12.09 12.21
N GLU A 31 13.24 -11.30 11.98
CA GLU A 31 11.91 -11.76 11.61
C GLU A 31 11.73 -11.59 10.09
N PHE A 32 11.46 -12.68 9.39
CA PHE A 32 11.46 -12.73 7.92
C PHE A 32 10.12 -13.10 7.30
N THR A 33 9.25 -13.77 8.04
CA THR A 33 8.01 -14.35 7.50
C THR A 33 6.89 -13.31 7.49
N LEU A 34 6.59 -12.74 8.66
CA LEU A 34 5.54 -11.72 8.80
C LEU A 34 5.98 -10.39 8.18
N SER A 35 7.26 -10.03 8.31
CA SER A 35 7.83 -8.82 7.71
C SER A 35 7.78 -8.84 6.19
N GLN A 36 7.80 -10.02 5.56
CA GLN A 36 7.63 -10.20 4.12
C GLN A 36 6.16 -10.17 3.71
N GLN A 37 5.24 -10.70 4.51
CA GLN A 37 3.80 -10.59 4.28
C GLN A 37 3.36 -9.13 4.38
N MET A 38 3.67 -8.46 5.49
CA MET A 38 3.39 -7.04 5.73
C MET A 38 4.02 -6.13 4.66
N LEU A 39 5.25 -6.42 4.21
CA LEU A 39 5.88 -5.65 3.13
C LEU A 39 5.06 -5.71 1.84
N ARG A 40 4.57 -6.90 1.48
CA ARG A 40 3.75 -7.07 0.27
C ARG A 40 2.42 -6.34 0.42
N SER A 41 1.62 -6.69 1.43
CA SER A 41 0.29 -6.10 1.58
C SER A 41 0.36 -4.58 1.79
N GLY A 42 1.25 -4.10 2.65
CA GLY A 42 1.38 -2.68 2.95
C GLY A 42 1.83 -1.82 1.76
N THR A 43 2.64 -2.36 0.83
CA THR A 43 3.03 -1.64 -0.39
C THR A 43 2.00 -1.76 -1.51
N PHE A 44 1.23 -2.86 -1.54
CA PHE A 44 0.18 -3.09 -2.53
C PHE A 44 -1.00 -2.13 -2.38
N ILE A 45 -1.23 -1.56 -1.20
CA ILE A 45 -2.22 -0.49 -0.98
C ILE A 45 -1.96 0.69 -1.92
N GLY A 46 -0.72 1.22 -1.90
CA GLY A 46 -0.35 2.36 -2.74
C GLY A 46 -0.36 2.01 -4.22
N ALA A 47 0.13 0.83 -4.59
CA ALA A 47 0.13 0.37 -5.98
C ALA A 47 -1.28 0.31 -6.57
N ASN A 48 -2.25 -0.27 -5.85
CA ASN A 48 -3.63 -0.33 -6.32
C ASN A 48 -4.31 1.04 -6.33
N VAL A 49 -3.94 1.97 -5.43
CA VAL A 49 -4.42 3.35 -5.50
C VAL A 49 -3.91 4.04 -6.77
N GLU A 50 -2.64 3.90 -7.11
CA GLU A 50 -2.06 4.46 -8.36
C GLU A 50 -2.76 3.88 -9.60
N GLU A 51 -2.95 2.57 -9.65
CA GLU A 51 -3.68 1.92 -10.74
C GLU A 51 -5.14 2.40 -10.82
N GLY A 52 -5.80 2.55 -9.68
CA GLY A 52 -7.16 3.06 -9.61
C GLY A 52 -7.30 4.50 -10.12
N ILE A 53 -6.30 5.37 -9.86
CA ILE A 53 -6.28 6.74 -10.38
C ILE A 53 -6.20 6.75 -11.92
N GLY A 54 -5.48 5.78 -12.50
CA GLY A 54 -5.37 5.58 -13.94
C GLY A 54 -6.47 4.69 -14.57
N ALA A 55 -7.52 4.35 -13.82
CA ALA A 55 -8.51 3.37 -14.25
C ALA A 55 -9.25 3.78 -15.53
N GLN A 56 -9.51 2.80 -16.41
CA GLN A 56 -10.18 3.03 -17.69
C GLN A 56 -11.71 3.15 -17.57
N SER A 57 -12.27 2.78 -16.41
CA SER A 57 -13.70 2.85 -16.14
C SER A 57 -13.98 3.01 -14.65
N LYS A 58 -15.22 3.38 -14.30
CA LYS A 58 -15.66 3.43 -12.90
C LYS A 58 -15.63 2.06 -12.23
N ALA A 59 -15.93 0.99 -12.96
CA ALA A 59 -15.88 -0.37 -12.42
C ALA A 59 -14.44 -0.79 -12.07
N ASP A 60 -13.48 -0.46 -12.95
CA ASP A 60 -12.06 -0.69 -12.72
C ASP A 60 -11.54 0.12 -11.53
N PHE A 61 -11.90 1.41 -11.44
CA PHE A 61 -11.62 2.26 -10.29
C PHE A 61 -12.09 1.60 -8.98
N ILE A 62 -13.36 1.17 -8.91
CA ILE A 62 -13.93 0.53 -7.71
C ILE A 62 -13.19 -0.77 -7.38
N SER A 63 -12.86 -1.58 -8.40
CA SER A 63 -12.12 -2.84 -8.22
C SER A 63 -10.76 -2.59 -7.58
N LYS A 64 -9.96 -1.66 -8.12
CA LYS A 64 -8.63 -1.32 -7.60
C LYS A 64 -8.68 -0.77 -6.18
N PHE A 65 -9.59 0.15 -5.89
CA PHE A 65 -9.76 0.68 -4.53
C PHE A 65 -10.28 -0.38 -3.55
N SER A 66 -11.08 -1.35 -4.00
CA SER A 66 -11.51 -2.48 -3.16
C SER A 66 -10.35 -3.42 -2.82
N ILE A 67 -9.42 -3.64 -3.75
CA ILE A 67 -8.19 -4.40 -3.49
C ILE A 67 -7.32 -3.64 -2.49
N ALA A 68 -7.07 -2.35 -2.72
CA ALA A 68 -6.30 -1.50 -1.80
C ALA A 68 -6.88 -1.53 -0.37
N TYR A 69 -8.21 -1.53 -0.22
CA TYR A 69 -8.88 -1.67 1.07
C TYR A 69 -8.63 -3.03 1.73
N LYS A 70 -8.67 -4.14 0.98
CA LYS A 70 -8.36 -5.48 1.51
C LYS A 70 -6.92 -5.57 2.02
N GLU A 71 -5.97 -5.05 1.24
CA GLU A 71 -4.55 -5.01 1.63
C GLU A 71 -4.33 -4.16 2.91
N ALA A 72 -5.07 -3.06 3.04
CA ALA A 72 -5.03 -2.23 4.24
C ALA A 72 -5.54 -2.98 5.48
N ARG A 73 -6.58 -3.83 5.31
CA ARG A 73 -7.12 -4.69 6.37
C ARG A 73 -6.20 -5.86 6.74
N GLU A 74 -5.40 -6.35 5.80
CA GLU A 74 -4.38 -7.38 6.07
C GLU A 74 -3.15 -6.80 6.79
N THR A 75 -2.85 -5.52 6.54
CA THR A 75 -1.68 -4.84 7.13
C THR A 75 -1.93 -4.33 8.55
N SER A 76 -3.19 -4.00 8.90
CA SER A 76 -3.60 -3.41 10.19
C SER A 76 -3.71 -4.43 11.31
#